data_AF-A0A6G1ZI60-F1
#
_entry.id   AF-A0A6G1ZI60-F1
#
_cell.length_a   1.000
_cell.length_b   1.000
_cell.length_c   1.000
_cell.angle_alpha   90.00
_cell.angle_beta   90.00
_cell.angle_gamma   90.00
#
_symmetry.space_group_name_H-M   'P 1'
#
loop_
_entity.id
_entity.type
_entity.pdbx_description
1 polymer ?
#
loop_
_entity_poly.entity_id
_entity_poly.type
_entity_poly.pdbx_seq_one_letter_code
_entity_poly.pdbx_strand_id
1 'polypeptide(L)'
;MINDQLFLKREILQKEEERHRLTYLGVIDNFEKAVDTMLFQYNESCFTKTGFLDYFYTKVVGYSNFIATQKTSNIKLKMHLFYFSNMYLKRKKDRMQALLDKELAYNKISIGYFFPLDVFEEYYALFCSCSRIFNTPTFVNEFFQEYIDNQYPLSIQQYLQYLRKNISSFWSVTCSYVKEIIEIAARHLLFASLPKEQTDLIKDAAWSDTYEILQNKLQTDNTLFFKSGTDFRNYVVQICNYRLQNQRLKYTSKEESIELYPYLDLEEDEQSDNPESSWLDIDIHNSYEVAYAISIILLNSEHPLYKKLTQGIEDKVDILLRKVIEGQSYNHIVEAKYNLLPGSSDFVKTVTKTRKEYERVRKTLQERFINIKKEQEKCHI
;
A
#
# COMPACT_ATOMS: atom_id res chain seq x y z
N MET A 1 -55.82 14.79 1.70
CA MET A 1 -55.18 15.02 3.01
C MET A 1 -54.99 13.75 3.83
N ILE A 2 -56.01 12.93 4.13
CA ILE A 2 -55.82 11.65 4.89
C ILE A 2 -55.00 10.62 4.09
N ASN A 3 -55.26 10.49 2.77
CA ASN A 3 -54.53 9.54 1.92
C ASN A 3 -53.06 9.92 1.67
N ASP A 4 -52.75 11.22 1.58
CA ASP A 4 -51.39 11.68 1.25
C ASP A 4 -50.40 11.42 2.41
N GLN A 5 -50.88 11.55 3.66
CA GLN A 5 -50.07 11.24 4.84
C GLN A 5 -49.84 9.73 5.02
N LEU A 6 -50.85 8.90 4.73
CA LEU A 6 -50.69 7.43 4.74
C LEU A 6 -49.72 6.97 3.66
N PHE A 7 -49.82 7.55 2.46
CA PHE A 7 -48.89 7.27 1.37
C PHE A 7 -47.45 7.64 1.76
N LEU A 8 -47.23 8.84 2.32
CA LEU A 8 -45.92 9.27 2.79
C LEU A 8 -45.34 8.35 3.88
N LYS A 9 -46.16 7.95 4.86
CA LYS A 9 -45.74 7.01 5.93
C LYS A 9 -45.31 5.66 5.35
N ARG A 10 -46.08 5.12 4.40
CA ARG A 10 -45.73 3.86 3.71
C ARG A 10 -44.44 4.00 2.90
N GLU A 11 -44.28 5.09 2.15
CA GLU A 11 -43.08 5.36 1.36
C GLU A 11 -41.83 5.44 2.24
N ILE A 12 -41.93 6.05 3.43
CA ILE A 12 -40.84 6.09 4.41
C ILE A 12 -40.45 4.68 4.85
N LEU A 13 -41.41 3.83 5.23
CA LEU A 13 -41.14 2.44 5.63
C LEU A 13 -40.55 1.62 4.48
N GLN A 14 -41.03 1.83 3.26
CA GLN A 14 -40.50 1.15 2.08
C GLN A 14 -39.04 1.52 1.83
N LYS A 15 -38.68 2.81 1.96
CA LYS A 15 -37.28 3.25 1.85
C LYS A 15 -36.40 2.65 2.94
N GLU A 16 -36.92 2.46 4.15
CA GLU A 16 -36.18 1.78 5.22
C GLU A 16 -35.99 0.29 4.93
N GLU A 17 -37.00 -0.41 4.38
CA GLU A 17 -36.86 -1.80 3.92
C GLU A 17 -35.84 -1.91 2.80
N GLU A 18 -35.87 -1.03 1.80
CA GLU A 18 -34.91 -1.04 0.70
C GLU A 18 -33.47 -0.78 1.17
N ARG A 19 -33.32 0.16 2.11
CA ARG A 19 -32.02 0.56 2.65
C ARG A 19 -31.43 -0.50 3.57
N HIS A 20 -32.22 -1.02 4.50
CA HIS A 20 -31.74 -1.91 5.58
C HIS A 20 -32.07 -3.38 5.35
N ARG A 21 -32.82 -3.69 4.29
CA ARG A 21 -33.19 -5.04 3.86
C ARG A 21 -33.77 -5.87 5.01
N LEU A 22 -34.70 -5.30 5.77
CA LEU A 22 -35.17 -5.86 7.05
C LEU A 22 -35.81 -7.24 6.82
N THR A 23 -36.58 -7.43 5.74
CA THR A 23 -37.14 -8.75 5.40
C THR A 23 -36.05 -9.75 5.01
N TYR A 24 -35.10 -9.36 4.16
CA TYR A 24 -34.00 -10.25 3.75
C TYR A 24 -33.15 -10.73 4.93
N LEU A 25 -32.90 -9.83 5.89
CA LEU A 25 -32.14 -10.10 7.11
C LEU A 25 -32.89 -10.99 8.12
N GLY A 26 -34.20 -11.15 7.94
CA GLY A 26 -35.08 -11.85 8.90
C GLY A 26 -35.43 -11.01 10.12
N VAL A 27 -35.33 -9.69 10.02
CA VAL A 27 -35.77 -8.75 11.05
C VAL A 27 -37.31 -8.69 11.07
N ILE A 28 -37.93 -8.80 9.89
CA ILE A 28 -39.37 -8.76 9.70
C ILE A 28 -39.76 -9.93 8.78
N ASP A 29 -40.76 -10.73 9.16
CA ASP A 29 -41.22 -11.87 8.35
C ASP A 29 -41.96 -11.43 7.08
N ASN A 30 -42.79 -10.39 7.19
CA ASN A 30 -43.59 -9.86 6.09
C ASN A 30 -43.70 -8.33 6.20
N PHE A 31 -43.17 -7.64 5.20
CA PHE A 31 -43.15 -6.17 5.16
C PHE A 31 -44.55 -5.55 5.20
N GLU A 32 -45.48 -6.02 4.38
CA GLU A 32 -46.84 -5.47 4.32
C GLU A 32 -47.58 -5.61 5.66
N LYS A 33 -47.43 -6.76 6.34
CA LYS A 33 -47.99 -6.96 7.67
C LYS A 33 -47.40 -5.99 8.71
N ALA A 34 -46.10 -5.71 8.62
CA ALA A 34 -45.44 -4.76 9.51
C ALA A 34 -45.90 -3.31 9.23
N VAL A 35 -46.11 -2.96 7.96
CA VAL A 35 -46.69 -1.67 7.55
C VAL A 35 -48.10 -1.52 8.10
N ASP A 36 -48.97 -2.50 7.89
CA ASP A 36 -50.36 -2.45 8.40
C ASP A 36 -50.40 -2.31 9.93
N THR A 37 -49.55 -3.08 10.62
CA THR A 37 -49.41 -3.00 12.09
C THR A 37 -48.95 -1.60 12.52
N MET A 38 -47.95 -1.04 11.84
CA MET A 38 -47.43 0.28 12.14
C MET A 38 -48.47 1.38 11.90
N LEU A 39 -49.16 1.34 10.76
CA LEU A 39 -50.18 2.34 10.41
C LEU A 39 -51.41 2.26 11.33
N PHE A 40 -51.75 1.08 11.83
CA PHE A 40 -52.84 0.90 12.79
C PHE A 40 -52.47 1.35 14.22
N GLN A 41 -51.25 1.05 14.68
CA GLN A 41 -50.84 1.31 16.06
C GLN A 41 -50.32 2.74 16.30
N TYR A 42 -49.76 3.38 15.27
CA TYR A 42 -49.15 4.69 15.40
C TYR A 42 -50.20 5.82 15.40
N ASN A 43 -50.61 6.23 16.60
CA ASN A 43 -51.64 7.23 16.84
C ASN A 43 -51.10 8.55 17.43
N GLU A 44 -49.87 8.94 17.09
CA GLU A 44 -49.32 10.22 17.55
C GLU A 44 -49.97 11.41 16.84
N SER A 45 -50.28 12.45 17.62
CA SER A 45 -50.97 13.67 17.16
C SER A 45 -50.10 14.57 16.26
N CYS A 46 -48.78 14.48 16.38
CA CYS A 46 -47.83 15.22 15.55
C CYS A 46 -46.86 14.24 14.87
N PHE A 47 -46.91 14.18 13.54
CA PHE A 47 -46.02 13.32 12.78
C PHE A 47 -44.61 13.92 12.70
N THR A 48 -43.62 13.21 13.23
CA THR A 48 -42.20 13.44 12.96
C THR A 48 -41.59 12.16 12.39
N LYS A 49 -40.73 12.29 11.38
CA LYS A 49 -40.10 11.12 10.75
C LYS A 49 -39.27 10.31 11.77
N THR A 50 -38.55 10.99 12.66
CA THR A 50 -37.73 10.37 13.71
C THR A 50 -38.58 9.59 14.70
N GLY A 51 -39.61 10.22 15.29
CA GLY A 51 -40.52 9.54 16.23
C GLY A 51 -41.26 8.37 15.58
N PHE A 52 -41.69 8.53 14.33
CA PHE A 52 -42.32 7.45 13.56
C PHE A 52 -41.40 6.25 13.36
N LEU A 53 -40.15 6.47 12.97
CA LEU A 53 -39.18 5.38 12.79
C LEU A 53 -38.74 4.75 14.11
N ASP A 54 -38.55 5.54 15.16
CA ASP A 54 -38.24 5.03 16.50
C ASP A 54 -39.35 4.12 17.01
N TYR A 55 -40.62 4.52 16.84
CA TYR A 55 -41.75 3.66 17.17
C TYR A 55 -41.76 2.38 16.33
N PHE A 56 -41.54 2.48 15.01
CA PHE A 56 -41.49 1.32 14.13
C PHE A 56 -40.43 0.30 14.60
N TYR A 57 -39.19 0.75 14.81
CA TYR A 57 -38.10 -0.15 15.18
C TYR A 57 -38.22 -0.71 16.60
N THR A 58 -38.75 0.07 17.55
CA THR A 58 -38.84 -0.35 18.95
C THR A 58 -40.11 -1.11 19.30
N LYS A 59 -41.26 -0.76 18.70
CA LYS A 59 -42.57 -1.32 19.06
C LYS A 59 -43.10 -2.33 18.05
N VAL A 60 -42.90 -2.10 16.76
CA VAL A 60 -43.43 -3.01 15.72
C VAL A 60 -42.41 -4.11 15.41
N VAL A 61 -41.15 -3.72 15.20
CA VAL A 61 -40.09 -4.63 14.76
C VAL A 61 -39.38 -5.31 15.94
N GLY A 62 -39.17 -4.58 17.04
CA GLY A 62 -38.36 -5.07 18.17
C GLY A 62 -36.89 -5.30 17.78
N TYR A 63 -36.30 -4.33 17.06
CA TYR A 63 -34.98 -4.47 16.42
C TYR A 63 -33.85 -4.82 17.42
N SER A 64 -33.91 -4.30 18.64
CA SER A 64 -32.95 -4.61 19.69
C SER A 64 -32.95 -6.09 20.07
N ASN A 65 -34.12 -6.74 20.11
CA ASN A 65 -34.24 -8.17 20.36
C ASN A 65 -33.67 -8.98 19.20
N PHE A 66 -33.92 -8.56 17.96
CA PHE A 66 -33.31 -9.17 16.78
C PHE A 66 -31.78 -9.12 16.87
N ILE A 67 -31.18 -7.94 17.12
CA ILE A 67 -29.72 -7.83 17.23
C ILE A 67 -29.17 -8.65 18.40
N ALA A 68 -29.81 -8.59 19.58
CA ALA A 68 -29.37 -9.35 20.75
C ALA A 68 -29.33 -10.87 20.49
N THR A 69 -30.27 -11.39 19.71
CA THR A 69 -30.38 -12.83 19.40
C THR A 69 -29.59 -13.27 18.17
N GLN A 70 -29.42 -12.38 17.19
CA GLN A 70 -28.92 -12.74 15.86
C GLN A 70 -27.50 -12.23 15.57
N LYS A 71 -26.94 -11.32 16.37
CA LYS A 71 -25.62 -10.73 16.06
C LYS A 71 -24.48 -11.74 15.94
N THR A 72 -24.53 -12.87 16.65
CA THR A 72 -23.48 -13.90 16.58
C THR A 72 -23.74 -15.00 15.56
N SER A 73 -25.00 -15.22 15.15
CA SER A 73 -25.42 -16.38 14.37
C SER A 73 -25.89 -16.06 12.95
N ASN A 74 -26.28 -14.81 12.67
CA ASN A 74 -26.88 -14.42 11.40
C ASN A 74 -25.83 -13.98 10.37
N ILE A 75 -25.50 -14.88 9.44
CA ILE A 75 -24.54 -14.63 8.36
C ILE A 75 -25.01 -13.51 7.42
N LYS A 76 -26.31 -13.38 7.16
CA LYS A 76 -26.84 -12.34 6.27
C LYS A 76 -26.63 -10.95 6.87
N LEU A 77 -26.85 -10.81 8.18
CA LEU A 77 -26.59 -9.58 8.93
C LEU A 77 -25.12 -9.18 8.83
N LYS A 78 -24.22 -10.13 9.09
CA LYS A 78 -22.77 -9.92 8.98
C LYS A 78 -22.35 -9.43 7.60
N MET A 79 -22.78 -10.12 6.55
CA MET A 79 -22.46 -9.74 5.16
C MET A 79 -23.06 -8.39 4.75
N HIS A 80 -24.26 -8.08 5.24
CA HIS A 80 -24.90 -6.78 5.01
C HIS A 80 -24.11 -5.63 5.67
N LEU A 81 -23.67 -5.83 6.91
CA LEU A 81 -22.86 -4.85 7.63
C LEU A 81 -21.47 -4.67 7.01
N PHE A 82 -20.86 -5.74 6.49
CA PHE A 82 -19.63 -5.65 5.72
C PHE A 82 -19.81 -4.81 4.45
N TYR A 83 -20.90 -5.05 3.71
CA TYR A 83 -21.23 -4.26 2.52
C TYR A 83 -21.44 -2.78 2.85
N PHE A 84 -22.20 -2.48 3.91
CA PHE A 84 -22.43 -1.10 4.36
C PHE A 84 -21.14 -0.39 4.79
N SER A 85 -20.27 -1.10 5.52
CA SER A 85 -18.96 -0.61 5.95
C SER A 85 -18.09 -0.26 4.74
N ASN A 86 -18.02 -1.14 3.73
CA ASN A 86 -17.31 -0.89 2.48
C ASN A 86 -17.87 0.31 1.71
N MET A 87 -19.20 0.43 1.63
CA MET A 87 -19.86 1.57 0.98
C MET A 87 -19.53 2.90 1.67
N TYR A 88 -19.49 2.90 3.00
CA TYR A 88 -19.07 4.08 3.78
C TYR A 88 -17.60 4.41 3.51
N LEU A 89 -16.71 3.43 3.60
CA LEU A 89 -15.29 3.60 3.37
C LEU A 89 -14.98 4.13 1.97
N LYS A 90 -15.69 3.62 0.94
CA LYS A 90 -15.58 4.12 -0.44
C LYS A 90 -15.93 5.60 -0.54
N ARG A 91 -17.04 6.03 0.07
CA ARG A 91 -17.43 7.46 0.11
C ARG A 91 -16.40 8.31 0.84
N LYS A 92 -15.77 7.78 1.88
CA LYS A 92 -14.69 8.46 2.62
C LYS A 92 -13.44 8.63 1.74
N LYS A 93 -13.03 7.56 1.05
CA LYS A 93 -11.94 7.59 0.07
C LYS A 93 -12.13 8.64 -1.02
N ASP A 94 -13.35 8.75 -1.56
CA ASP A 94 -13.65 9.73 -2.63
C ASP A 94 -13.55 11.18 -2.14
N ARG A 95 -13.67 11.43 -0.82
CA ARG A 95 -13.58 12.77 -0.21
C ARG A 95 -12.18 13.12 0.27
N MET A 96 -11.40 12.13 0.68
CA MET A 96 -10.11 12.34 1.32
C MET A 96 -9.07 11.35 0.79
N GLN A 97 -8.05 11.87 0.12
CA GLN A 97 -6.96 11.06 -0.39
C GLN A 97 -6.04 10.60 0.76
N ALA A 98 -5.65 9.33 0.77
CA ALA A 98 -4.73 8.81 1.77
C ALA A 98 -3.28 9.14 1.42
N LEU A 99 -2.51 9.62 2.39
CA LEU A 99 -1.07 9.85 2.23
C LEU A 99 -0.34 8.56 1.84
N LEU A 100 -0.71 7.45 2.49
CA LEU A 100 -0.12 6.14 2.25
C LEU A 100 -0.32 5.67 0.79
N ASP A 101 -1.44 6.03 0.16
CA ASP A 101 -1.67 5.71 -1.26
C ASP A 101 -0.73 6.49 -2.19
N LYS A 102 -0.31 7.70 -1.81
CA LYS A 102 0.68 8.48 -2.58
C LYS A 102 2.07 7.86 -2.44
N GLU A 103 2.39 7.35 -1.25
CA GLU A 103 3.71 6.84 -0.90
C GLU A 103 3.96 5.38 -1.36
N LEU A 104 2.90 4.56 -1.36
CA LEU A 104 2.93 3.13 -1.65
C LEU A 104 1.99 2.71 -2.80
N ALA A 105 1.66 3.62 -3.73
CA ALA A 105 0.72 3.35 -4.83
C ALA A 105 1.04 2.02 -5.54
N TYR A 106 0.15 1.03 -5.42
CA TYR A 106 0.33 -0.30 -6.00
C TYR A 106 -0.96 -0.80 -6.68
N ASN A 107 -0.85 -1.27 -7.93
CA ASN A 107 -1.90 -1.98 -8.68
C ASN A 107 -3.34 -1.47 -8.53
N LYS A 108 -3.53 -0.15 -8.46
CA LYS A 108 -4.85 0.49 -8.26
C LYS A 108 -5.55 0.11 -6.94
N ILE A 109 -4.87 -0.63 -6.06
CA ILE A 109 -5.30 -0.91 -4.69
C ILE A 109 -4.92 0.30 -3.84
N SER A 110 -5.90 0.79 -3.08
CA SER A 110 -5.67 1.85 -2.11
C SER A 110 -5.29 1.21 -0.79
N ILE A 111 -4.00 1.24 -0.45
CA ILE A 111 -3.46 0.69 0.80
C ILE A 111 -4.02 1.48 1.99
N GLY A 112 -4.13 2.80 1.86
CA GLY A 112 -4.71 3.67 2.89
C GLY A 112 -6.19 3.39 3.16
N TYR A 113 -6.92 2.78 2.22
CA TYR A 113 -8.31 2.35 2.41
C TYR A 113 -8.50 0.83 2.21
N PHE A 114 -7.45 0.04 2.46
CA PHE A 114 -7.53 -1.41 2.33
C PHE A 114 -8.32 -2.00 3.49
N PHE A 115 -9.48 -2.57 3.20
CA PHE A 115 -10.43 -3.09 4.19
C PHE A 115 -10.94 -4.49 3.80
N PRO A 116 -10.11 -5.52 3.97
CA PRO A 116 -10.50 -6.90 3.70
C PRO A 116 -11.48 -7.42 4.75
N LEU A 117 -12.09 -8.58 4.47
CA LEU A 117 -13.04 -9.21 5.39
C LEU A 117 -12.38 -9.51 6.75
N ASP A 118 -11.11 -9.91 6.78
CA ASP A 118 -10.38 -10.20 8.01
C ASP A 118 -10.34 -9.01 8.99
N VAL A 119 -10.25 -7.78 8.49
CA VAL A 119 -10.31 -6.58 9.34
C VAL A 119 -11.73 -6.32 9.81
N PHE A 120 -12.71 -6.52 8.94
CA PHE A 120 -14.10 -6.43 9.33
C PHE A 120 -14.47 -7.45 10.41
N GLU A 121 -13.90 -8.66 10.39
CA GLU A 121 -14.08 -9.66 11.45
C GLU A 121 -13.67 -9.13 12.82
N GLU A 122 -12.58 -8.37 12.92
CA GLU A 122 -12.16 -7.73 14.18
C GLU A 122 -13.24 -6.76 14.68
N TYR A 123 -13.78 -5.92 13.81
CA TYR A 123 -14.83 -4.95 14.18
C TYR A 123 -16.16 -5.64 14.49
N TYR A 124 -16.47 -6.70 13.77
CA TYR A 124 -17.67 -7.50 13.98
C TYR A 124 -17.61 -8.27 15.30
N ALA A 125 -16.42 -8.78 15.68
CA ALA A 125 -16.23 -9.40 16.99
C ALA A 125 -16.47 -8.40 18.14
N LEU A 126 -16.02 -7.15 18.00
CA LEU A 126 -16.32 -6.07 18.95
C LEU A 126 -17.82 -5.75 19.00
N PHE A 127 -18.50 -5.70 17.85
CA PHE A 127 -19.95 -5.55 17.79
C PHE A 127 -20.69 -6.69 18.53
N CYS A 128 -20.25 -7.92 18.32
CA CYS A 128 -20.80 -9.11 18.96
C CYS A 128 -20.59 -9.12 20.49
N SER A 129 -19.43 -8.68 20.98
CA SER A 129 -19.13 -8.64 22.42
C SER A 129 -19.65 -7.39 23.13
N CYS A 130 -20.05 -6.37 22.37
CA CYS A 130 -20.57 -5.12 22.94
C CYS A 130 -21.87 -5.31 23.75
N SER A 131 -21.94 -4.67 24.92
CA SER A 131 -23.14 -4.61 25.78
C SER A 131 -24.13 -3.51 25.38
N ARG A 132 -23.78 -2.66 24.40
CA ARG A 132 -24.64 -1.59 23.91
C ARG A 132 -25.92 -2.18 23.31
N ILE A 133 -27.05 -1.55 23.62
CA ILE A 133 -28.35 -1.88 23.05
C ILE A 133 -28.50 -1.13 21.72
N PHE A 134 -28.78 -1.87 20.65
CA PHE A 134 -28.98 -1.33 19.31
C PHE A 134 -30.47 -1.32 18.97
N ASN A 135 -31.13 -0.18 19.23
CA ASN A 135 -32.58 -0.06 19.03
C ASN A 135 -32.98 0.19 17.56
N THR A 136 -32.05 0.64 16.72
CA THR A 136 -32.29 0.97 15.32
C THR A 136 -31.10 0.57 14.44
N PRO A 137 -31.30 0.33 13.13
CA PRO A 137 -30.21 0.13 12.19
C PRO A 137 -29.22 1.29 12.17
N THR A 138 -29.69 2.53 12.43
CA THR A 138 -28.85 3.73 12.51
C THR A 138 -27.77 3.59 13.57
N PHE A 139 -28.10 3.14 14.79
CA PHE A 139 -27.11 2.95 15.85
C PHE A 139 -26.09 1.86 15.52
N VAL A 140 -26.49 0.82 14.78
CA VAL A 140 -25.55 -0.20 14.29
C VAL A 140 -24.60 0.41 13.27
N ASN A 141 -25.13 1.20 12.32
CA ASN A 141 -24.30 1.87 11.32
C ASN A 141 -23.31 2.86 11.96
N GLU A 142 -23.76 3.66 12.93
CA GLU A 142 -22.92 4.60 13.67
C GLU A 142 -21.78 3.88 14.39
N PHE A 143 -22.04 2.71 15.00
CA PHE A 143 -21.00 1.89 15.61
C PHE A 143 -19.88 1.57 14.61
N PHE A 144 -20.20 0.98 13.46
CA PHE A 144 -19.16 0.64 12.46
C PHE A 144 -18.50 1.89 11.86
N GLN A 145 -19.26 2.97 11.66
CA GLN A 145 -18.71 4.24 11.15
C GLN A 145 -17.69 4.82 12.11
N GLU A 146 -17.94 4.82 13.41
CA GLU A 146 -17.01 5.33 14.43
C GLU A 146 -15.68 4.57 14.39
N TYR A 147 -15.71 3.24 14.33
CA TYR A 147 -14.49 2.45 14.20
C TYR A 147 -13.74 2.72 12.88
N ILE A 148 -14.47 2.80 11.77
CA ILE A 148 -13.87 3.13 10.47
C ILE A 148 -13.28 4.54 10.52
N ASP A 149 -13.93 5.49 11.18
CA ASP A 149 -13.48 6.86 11.23
C ASP A 149 -12.21 7.06 12.05
N ASN A 150 -12.09 6.30 13.13
CA ASN A 150 -10.92 6.30 13.99
C ASN A 150 -9.72 5.58 13.36
N GLN A 151 -9.95 4.64 12.42
CA GLN A 151 -8.87 3.83 11.84
C GLN A 151 -8.44 4.28 10.45
N TYR A 152 -9.37 4.77 9.62
CA TYR A 152 -9.12 5.06 8.21
C TYR A 152 -9.06 6.56 7.90
N PRO A 153 -8.16 6.99 7.00
CA PRO A 153 -7.21 6.18 6.23
C PRO A 153 -6.08 5.63 7.11
N LEU A 154 -5.60 4.45 6.73
CA LEU A 154 -4.49 3.81 7.43
C LEU A 154 -3.22 4.64 7.30
N SER A 155 -2.57 4.85 8.44
CA SER A 155 -1.17 5.24 8.52
C SER A 155 -0.26 4.06 8.20
N ILE A 156 1.01 4.34 7.88
CA ILE A 156 2.03 3.29 7.70
C ILE A 156 2.15 2.40 8.95
N GLN A 157 2.01 2.98 10.14
CA GLN A 157 2.11 2.24 11.40
C GLN A 157 0.96 1.23 11.55
N GLN A 158 -0.27 1.63 11.24
CA GLN A 158 -1.41 0.72 11.26
C GLN A 158 -1.28 -0.38 10.19
N TYR A 159 -0.80 -0.03 8.99
CA TYR A 159 -0.54 -1.02 7.94
C TYR A 159 0.50 -2.06 8.38
N LEU A 160 1.59 -1.62 9.00
CA LEU A 160 2.62 -2.52 9.54
C LEU A 160 2.09 -3.37 10.69
N GLN A 161 1.27 -2.82 11.59
CA GLN A 161 0.62 -3.60 12.66
C GLN A 161 -0.18 -4.77 12.09
N TYR A 162 -0.90 -4.58 10.98
CA TYR A 162 -1.61 -5.68 10.32
C TYR A 162 -0.68 -6.74 9.71
N LEU A 163 0.48 -6.34 9.19
CA LEU A 163 1.52 -7.28 8.74
C LEU A 163 2.14 -8.06 9.92
N ARG A 164 2.41 -7.37 11.05
CA ARG A 164 2.92 -8.00 12.28
C ARG A 164 1.94 -9.01 12.87
N LYS A 165 0.64 -8.71 12.84
CA LYS A 165 -0.46 -9.64 13.19
C LYS A 165 -0.59 -10.83 12.22
N ASN A 166 0.22 -10.88 11.17
CA ASN A 166 0.20 -11.91 10.14
C ASN A 166 -1.14 -12.05 9.42
N ILE A 167 -1.84 -10.93 9.14
CA ILE A 167 -3.10 -10.96 8.39
C ILE A 167 -2.81 -11.27 6.93
N SER A 168 -3.34 -12.40 6.44
CA SER A 168 -3.09 -12.94 5.11
C SER A 168 -3.44 -11.96 3.98
N SER A 169 -4.55 -11.25 4.10
CA SER A 169 -4.98 -10.24 3.11
C SER A 169 -3.96 -9.11 2.95
N PHE A 170 -3.32 -8.66 4.04
CA PHE A 170 -2.29 -7.62 3.98
C PHE A 170 -1.00 -8.15 3.36
N TRP A 171 -0.58 -9.36 3.77
CA TRP A 171 0.57 -10.03 3.17
C TRP A 171 0.38 -10.30 1.68
N SER A 172 -0.83 -10.64 1.24
CA SER A 172 -1.12 -10.81 -0.19
C SER A 172 -0.84 -9.54 -0.98
N VAL A 173 -1.28 -8.38 -0.49
CA VAL A 173 -1.00 -7.08 -1.10
C VAL A 173 0.50 -6.76 -1.08
N THR A 174 1.18 -6.98 0.05
CA THR A 174 2.64 -6.77 0.18
C THR A 174 3.42 -7.67 -0.76
N CYS A 175 3.07 -8.96 -0.86
CA CYS A 175 3.70 -9.93 -1.76
C CYS A 175 3.60 -9.49 -3.20
N SER A 176 2.41 -9.08 -3.61
CA SER A 176 2.15 -8.56 -4.94
C SER A 176 3.03 -7.33 -5.21
N TYR A 177 3.12 -6.41 -4.25
CA TYR A 177 4.01 -5.24 -4.33
C TYR A 177 5.49 -5.61 -4.46
N VAL A 178 5.98 -6.56 -3.65
CA VAL A 178 7.35 -7.09 -3.74
C VAL A 178 7.63 -7.69 -5.12
N LYS A 179 6.67 -8.46 -5.69
CA LYS A 179 6.81 -9.03 -7.04
C LYS A 179 7.01 -7.96 -8.10
N GLU A 180 6.22 -6.89 -8.08
CA GLU A 180 6.37 -5.79 -9.04
C GLU A 180 7.73 -5.11 -8.90
N ILE A 181 8.19 -4.86 -7.66
CA ILE A 181 9.53 -4.30 -7.43
C ILE A 181 10.60 -5.21 -8.03
N ILE A 182 10.51 -6.52 -7.80
CA ILE A 182 11.48 -7.49 -8.34
C ILE A 182 11.42 -7.55 -9.85
N GLU A 183 10.24 -7.50 -10.47
CA GLU A 183 10.11 -7.45 -11.92
C GLU A 183 10.80 -6.21 -12.51
N ILE A 184 10.61 -5.04 -11.90
CA ILE A 184 11.25 -3.79 -12.31
C ILE A 184 12.76 -3.90 -12.11
N ALA A 185 13.20 -4.28 -10.91
CA ALA A 185 14.61 -4.44 -10.56
C ALA A 185 15.32 -5.44 -11.49
N ALA A 186 14.68 -6.56 -11.82
CA ALA A 186 15.20 -7.59 -12.72
C ALA A 186 15.45 -7.07 -14.13
N ARG A 187 14.56 -6.21 -14.65
CA ARG A 187 14.78 -5.55 -15.96
C ARG A 187 16.04 -4.69 -15.97
N HIS A 188 16.40 -4.10 -14.81
CA HIS A 188 17.59 -3.26 -14.65
C HIS A 188 18.85 -4.01 -14.20
N LEU A 189 18.74 -5.14 -13.50
CA LEU A 189 19.88 -5.89 -12.97
C LEU A 189 20.31 -7.04 -13.89
N LEU A 190 19.40 -7.59 -14.68
CA LEU A 190 19.65 -8.72 -15.58
C LEU A 190 19.91 -8.26 -17.02
N PHE A 191 20.62 -7.14 -17.24
CA PHE A 191 20.98 -6.64 -18.58
C PHE A 191 21.84 -7.61 -19.44
N ALA A 192 22.09 -8.84 -18.99
CA ALA A 192 22.69 -9.90 -19.78
C ALA A 192 21.60 -10.75 -20.44
N SER A 193 21.89 -11.31 -21.62
CA SER A 193 21.00 -12.23 -22.34
C SER A 193 20.91 -13.59 -21.64
N LEU A 194 20.31 -13.62 -20.44
CA LEU A 194 19.96 -14.86 -19.78
C LEU A 194 18.73 -15.45 -20.46
N PRO A 195 18.66 -16.79 -20.61
CA PRO A 195 17.44 -17.47 -21.01
C PRO A 195 16.27 -17.03 -20.11
N LYS A 196 15.08 -16.89 -20.71
CA LYS A 196 13.88 -16.45 -20.00
C LYS A 196 13.60 -17.33 -18.77
N GLU A 197 13.80 -18.64 -18.89
CA GLU A 197 13.62 -19.61 -17.80
C GLU A 197 14.55 -19.34 -16.61
N GLN A 198 15.83 -19.02 -16.86
CA GLN A 198 16.77 -18.67 -15.78
C GLN A 198 16.41 -17.32 -15.15
N THR A 199 15.97 -16.37 -15.96
CA THR A 199 15.51 -15.06 -15.49
C THR A 199 14.29 -15.18 -14.58
N ASP A 200 13.34 -16.03 -14.94
CA ASP A 200 12.13 -16.25 -14.15
C ASP A 200 12.44 -17.03 -12.85
N LEU A 201 13.33 -18.03 -12.89
CA LEU A 201 13.85 -18.70 -11.69
C LEU A 201 14.55 -17.75 -10.72
N ILE A 202 15.40 -16.85 -11.22
CA ILE A 202 16.09 -15.84 -10.40
C ILE A 202 15.07 -14.90 -9.73
N LYS A 203 14.05 -14.45 -10.46
CA LYS A 203 13.00 -13.59 -9.89
C LYS A 203 12.18 -14.30 -8.83
N ASP A 204 11.76 -15.54 -9.10
CA ASP A 204 10.94 -16.32 -8.18
C ASP A 204 11.71 -16.62 -6.88
N ALA A 205 13.00 -16.99 -6.99
CA ALA A 205 13.87 -17.20 -5.84
C ALA A 205 14.10 -15.90 -5.06
N ALA A 206 14.37 -14.79 -5.74
CA ALA A 206 14.56 -13.49 -5.09
C ALA A 206 13.28 -13.01 -4.38
N TRP A 207 12.12 -13.30 -4.95
CA TRP A 207 10.83 -13.00 -4.35
C TRP A 207 10.61 -13.83 -3.09
N SER A 208 10.84 -15.13 -3.15
CA SER A 208 10.69 -16.03 -2.01
C SER A 208 11.59 -15.60 -0.85
N ASP A 209 12.88 -15.37 -1.12
CA ASP A 209 13.84 -14.92 -0.10
C ASP A 209 13.43 -13.57 0.51
N THR A 210 12.99 -12.62 -0.33
CA THR A 210 12.58 -11.29 0.13
C THR A 210 11.36 -11.37 1.03
N TYR A 211 10.38 -12.18 0.65
CA TYR A 211 9.17 -12.39 1.43
C TYR A 211 9.50 -12.98 2.80
N GLU A 212 10.30 -14.04 2.85
CA GLU A 212 10.68 -14.72 4.09
C GLU A 212 11.41 -13.76 5.05
N ILE A 213 12.37 -12.97 4.54
CA ILE A 213 13.11 -12.00 5.36
C ILE A 213 12.20 -10.89 5.85
N LEU A 214 11.36 -10.34 4.98
CA LEU A 214 10.47 -9.26 5.35
C LEU A 214 9.46 -9.72 6.40
N GLN A 215 8.93 -10.94 6.25
CA GLN A 215 8.03 -11.56 7.21
C GLN A 215 8.72 -11.80 8.55
N ASN A 216 9.89 -12.46 8.55
CA ASN A 216 10.65 -12.72 9.76
C ASN A 216 10.97 -11.41 10.48
N LYS A 217 11.58 -10.45 9.79
CA LYS A 217 11.96 -9.16 10.40
C LYS A 217 10.76 -8.39 10.95
N LEU A 218 9.64 -8.31 10.22
CA LEU A 218 8.47 -7.61 10.75
C LEU A 218 7.81 -8.35 11.93
N GLN A 219 7.92 -9.67 12.01
CA GLN A 219 7.31 -10.45 13.08
C GLN A 219 8.20 -10.60 14.33
N THR A 220 9.52 -10.66 14.18
CA THR A 220 10.45 -10.91 15.29
C THR A 220 11.08 -9.63 15.83
N ASP A 221 11.32 -8.64 14.97
CA ASP A 221 12.00 -7.42 15.34
C ASP A 221 11.01 -6.25 15.52
N ASN A 222 10.69 -5.99 16.79
CA ASN A 222 9.80 -4.89 17.18
C ASN A 222 10.46 -3.51 17.07
N THR A 223 11.77 -3.43 16.78
CA THR A 223 12.50 -2.16 16.66
C THR A 223 12.38 -1.54 15.27
N LEU A 224 12.00 -2.34 14.27
CA LEU A 224 11.77 -1.87 12.90
C LEU A 224 10.66 -0.81 12.86
N PHE A 225 11.07 0.43 12.62
CA PHE A 225 10.18 1.58 12.57
C PHE A 225 10.37 2.35 11.26
N PHE A 226 9.25 2.67 10.60
CA PHE A 226 9.23 3.44 9.37
C PHE A 226 8.45 4.74 9.59
N LYS A 227 9.06 5.89 9.29
CA LYS A 227 8.40 7.20 9.48
C LYS A 227 7.31 7.42 8.43
N SER A 228 7.52 6.90 7.23
CA SER A 228 6.59 7.02 6.09
C SER A 228 6.46 5.70 5.31
N GLY A 229 5.44 5.62 4.46
CA GLY A 229 5.34 4.56 3.47
C GLY A 229 6.49 4.58 2.47
N THR A 230 7.07 5.75 2.17
CA THR A 230 8.25 5.85 1.31
C THR A 230 9.47 5.17 1.94
N ASP A 231 9.67 5.30 3.26
CA ASP A 231 10.76 4.62 3.96
C ASP A 231 10.58 3.10 3.89
N PHE A 232 9.36 2.63 4.13
CA PHE A 232 9.03 1.21 4.02
C PHE A 232 9.26 0.69 2.59
N ARG A 233 8.82 1.43 1.58
CA ARG A 233 9.10 1.12 0.17
C ARG A 233 10.58 1.03 -0.10
N ASN A 234 11.35 2.03 0.34
CA ASN A 234 12.79 2.07 0.10
C ASN A 234 13.45 0.84 0.71
N TYR A 235 13.09 0.50 1.95
CA TYR A 235 13.56 -0.70 2.65
C TYR A 235 13.27 -1.99 1.88
N VAL A 236 12.03 -2.18 1.42
CA VAL A 236 11.65 -3.35 0.61
C VAL A 236 12.46 -3.41 -0.69
N VAL A 237 12.65 -2.27 -1.36
CA VAL A 237 13.46 -2.19 -2.58
C VAL A 237 14.92 -2.62 -2.33
N GLN A 238 15.51 -2.26 -1.18
CA GLN A 238 16.88 -2.67 -0.85
C GLN A 238 16.99 -4.19 -0.75
N ILE A 239 16.05 -4.82 -0.04
CA ILE A 239 16.01 -6.28 0.12
C ILE A 239 15.82 -6.94 -1.24
N CYS A 240 14.86 -6.49 -2.04
CA CYS A 240 14.61 -7.01 -3.39
C CYS A 240 15.87 -6.97 -4.25
N ASN A 241 16.55 -5.82 -4.32
CA ASN A 241 17.75 -5.65 -5.14
C ASN A 241 18.90 -6.55 -4.68
N TYR A 242 19.14 -6.59 -3.37
CA TYR A 242 20.18 -7.43 -2.77
C TYR A 242 19.94 -8.92 -3.06
N ARG A 243 18.70 -9.39 -2.88
CA ARG A 243 18.35 -10.79 -3.13
C ARG A 243 18.40 -11.15 -4.60
N LEU A 244 17.94 -10.26 -5.45
CA LEU A 244 18.01 -10.44 -6.90
C LEU A 244 19.47 -10.56 -7.39
N GLN A 245 20.38 -9.77 -6.84
CA GLN A 245 21.81 -9.88 -7.14
C GLN A 245 22.41 -11.19 -6.63
N ASN A 246 22.12 -11.59 -5.41
CA ASN A 246 22.61 -12.85 -4.84
C ASN A 246 22.14 -14.05 -5.66
N GLN A 247 20.86 -14.08 -6.04
CA GLN A 247 20.32 -15.14 -6.88
C GLN A 247 20.94 -15.10 -8.28
N ARG A 248 21.09 -13.92 -8.89
CA ARG A 248 21.82 -13.79 -10.16
C ARG A 248 23.22 -14.41 -10.08
N LEU A 249 24.01 -14.08 -9.05
CA LEU A 249 25.36 -14.64 -8.88
C LEU A 249 25.32 -16.17 -8.82
N LYS A 250 24.45 -16.75 -7.98
CA LYS A 250 24.28 -18.21 -7.85
C LYS A 250 23.91 -18.91 -9.17
N TYR A 251 23.08 -18.28 -9.99
CA TYR A 251 22.64 -18.86 -11.26
C TYR A 251 23.57 -18.52 -12.44
N THR A 252 24.47 -17.54 -12.29
CA THR A 252 25.49 -17.17 -13.31
C THR A 252 26.80 -17.94 -13.10
N SER A 253 27.15 -18.30 -11.86
CA SER A 253 28.42 -18.96 -11.49
C SER A 253 28.52 -20.45 -11.83
N LYS A 254 27.83 -20.92 -12.88
CA LYS A 254 28.15 -22.22 -13.51
C LYS A 254 29.30 -22.15 -14.52
N GLU A 255 29.85 -20.96 -14.78
CA GLU A 255 31.19 -20.78 -15.36
C GLU A 255 32.16 -20.32 -14.26
N GLU A 256 33.10 -21.22 -13.94
CA GLU A 256 34.30 -21.10 -13.11
C GLU A 256 34.28 -20.23 -11.85
N SER A 257 34.51 -20.92 -10.72
CA SER A 257 34.79 -20.39 -9.40
C SER A 257 35.91 -19.34 -9.41
N ILE A 258 35.61 -18.14 -8.91
CA ILE A 258 36.61 -17.31 -8.24
C ILE A 258 36.28 -17.37 -6.76
N GLU A 259 37.07 -18.15 -6.04
CA GLU A 259 37.16 -18.09 -4.58
C GLU A 259 37.66 -16.70 -4.18
N LEU A 260 36.78 -15.89 -3.60
CA LEU A 260 37.10 -15.10 -2.41
C LEU A 260 35.80 -14.58 -1.79
N TYR A 261 35.37 -15.19 -0.68
CA TYR A 261 34.95 -14.47 0.53
C TYR A 261 34.88 -15.50 1.67
N PRO A 262 35.78 -15.42 2.67
CA PRO A 262 35.60 -16.10 3.94
C PRO A 262 34.58 -15.31 4.78
N TYR A 263 33.61 -16.04 5.34
CA TYR A 263 32.80 -15.68 6.51
C TYR A 263 31.93 -14.42 6.47
N LEU A 264 30.63 -14.62 6.24
CA LEU A 264 29.58 -14.02 7.07
C LEU A 264 28.63 -15.16 7.48
N ASP A 265 29.15 -16.04 8.33
CA ASP A 265 28.31 -16.77 9.28
C ASP A 265 27.90 -15.76 10.36
N LEU A 266 26.59 -15.70 10.64
CA LEU A 266 25.95 -15.37 11.92
C LEU A 266 26.76 -14.56 12.96
N GLU A 267 26.46 -13.27 13.09
CA GLU A 267 26.42 -12.51 14.36
C GLU A 267 25.21 -11.54 14.17
N GLU A 268 24.02 -11.74 14.77
CA GLU A 268 23.72 -11.54 16.20
C GLU A 268 24.67 -10.54 16.85
N ASP A 269 24.42 -9.25 16.68
CA ASP A 269 24.57 -8.32 17.79
C ASP A 269 23.75 -7.04 17.63
N GLU A 270 23.20 -6.64 18.78
CA GLU A 270 22.44 -5.43 19.03
C GLU A 270 23.26 -4.16 18.68
N GLN A 271 22.95 -3.50 17.56
CA GLN A 271 23.20 -2.06 17.46
C GLN A 271 21.94 -1.34 16.97
N SER A 272 21.38 -0.57 17.91
CA SER A 272 20.37 0.46 17.70
C SER A 272 20.94 1.51 16.75
N ASP A 273 20.72 1.34 15.45
CA ASP A 273 21.20 2.32 14.48
C ASP A 273 20.14 3.34 14.08
N ASN A 274 20.43 4.56 14.50
CA ASN A 274 19.83 5.80 14.05
C ASN A 274 19.94 5.88 12.51
N PRO A 275 18.88 6.19 11.74
CA PRO A 275 18.96 6.26 10.27
C PRO A 275 19.93 7.32 9.71
N GLU A 276 20.55 8.14 10.57
CA GLU A 276 21.67 9.01 10.21
C GLU A 276 23.05 8.33 10.34
N SER A 277 23.22 7.27 11.14
CA SER A 277 24.50 6.51 11.27
C SER A 277 24.77 5.57 10.10
N SER A 278 23.74 5.07 9.43
CA SER A 278 23.85 4.14 8.28
C SER A 278 24.61 4.68 7.06
N TRP A 279 24.93 5.98 7.02
CA TRP A 279 25.71 6.57 5.93
C TRP A 279 27.22 6.52 6.19
N LEU A 280 27.68 6.29 7.41
CA LEU A 280 29.11 6.25 7.75
C LEU A 280 29.81 4.96 7.27
N ASP A 281 29.04 3.92 6.91
CA ASP A 281 29.59 2.60 6.55
C ASP A 281 29.48 2.26 5.05
N ILE A 282 29.48 3.27 4.17
CA ILE A 282 29.54 3.01 2.73
C ILE A 282 31.00 2.75 2.33
N ASP A 283 31.32 1.50 2.02
CA ASP A 283 32.63 1.15 1.51
C ASP A 283 32.82 1.76 0.11
N ILE A 284 33.68 2.78 0.03
CA ILE A 284 34.05 3.45 -1.21
C ILE A 284 34.77 2.54 -2.22
N HIS A 285 35.30 1.40 -1.75
CA HIS A 285 35.90 0.36 -2.60
C HIS A 285 34.85 -0.60 -3.15
N ASN A 286 33.63 -0.62 -2.59
CA ASN A 286 32.52 -1.38 -3.10
C ASN A 286 31.72 -0.57 -4.15
N SER A 287 31.94 -0.91 -5.43
CA SER A 287 31.28 -0.25 -6.56
C SER A 287 29.74 -0.32 -6.52
N TYR A 288 29.19 -1.31 -5.82
CA TYR A 288 27.75 -1.48 -5.64
C TYR A 288 27.19 -0.51 -4.60
N GLU A 289 27.80 -0.41 -3.42
CA GLU A 289 27.36 0.50 -2.36
C GLU A 289 27.44 1.96 -2.80
N VAL A 290 28.51 2.31 -3.53
CA VAL A 290 28.65 3.62 -4.16
C VAL A 290 27.51 3.88 -5.15
N ALA A 291 27.20 2.93 -6.04
CA ALA A 291 26.10 3.10 -7.01
C ALA A 291 24.72 3.17 -6.34
N TYR A 292 24.54 2.41 -5.27
CA TYR A 292 23.33 2.36 -4.47
C TYR A 292 23.08 3.68 -3.73
N ALA A 293 24.09 4.22 -3.06
CA ALA A 293 24.02 5.52 -2.39
C ALA A 293 23.73 6.65 -3.38
N ILE A 294 24.38 6.65 -4.54
CA ILE A 294 24.09 7.60 -5.63
C ILE A 294 22.63 7.50 -6.06
N SER A 295 22.09 6.29 -6.19
CA SER A 295 20.71 6.08 -6.63
C SER A 295 19.71 6.67 -5.65
N ILE A 296 19.91 6.47 -4.34
CA ILE A 296 19.05 7.07 -3.31
C ILE A 296 19.11 8.60 -3.36
N ILE A 297 20.32 9.17 -3.47
CA ILE A 297 20.51 10.61 -3.57
C ILE A 297 19.75 11.15 -4.78
N LEU A 298 19.93 10.55 -5.96
CA LEU A 298 19.32 11.03 -7.20
C LEU A 298 17.80 10.87 -7.24
N LEU A 299 17.24 9.90 -6.52
CA LEU A 299 15.80 9.67 -6.40
C LEU A 299 15.11 10.66 -5.45
N ASN A 300 15.87 11.38 -4.61
CA ASN A 300 15.36 12.38 -3.70
C ASN A 300 16.02 13.75 -3.97
N SER A 301 15.34 14.62 -4.70
CA SER A 301 15.83 15.97 -5.00
C SER A 301 16.03 16.87 -3.77
N GLU A 302 15.42 16.51 -2.63
CA GLU A 302 15.58 17.21 -1.35
C GLU A 302 16.75 16.66 -0.53
N HIS A 303 17.44 15.61 -1.01
CA HIS A 303 18.57 15.03 -0.31
C HIS A 303 19.71 16.08 -0.15
N PRO A 304 20.33 16.23 1.04
CA PRO A 304 21.37 17.23 1.28
C PRO A 304 22.55 17.18 0.30
N LEU A 305 22.92 15.97 -0.12
CA LEU A 305 24.00 15.72 -1.09
C LEU A 305 23.56 15.82 -2.56
N TYR A 306 22.26 15.97 -2.86
CA TYR A 306 21.76 15.99 -4.24
C TYR A 306 22.44 17.08 -5.06
N LYS A 307 22.41 18.33 -4.57
CA LYS A 307 23.03 19.47 -5.26
C LYS A 307 24.54 19.28 -5.42
N LYS A 308 25.23 18.82 -4.38
CA LYS A 308 26.68 18.60 -4.42
C LYS A 308 27.07 17.49 -5.42
N LEU A 309 26.23 16.48 -5.57
CA LEU A 309 26.44 15.36 -6.49
C LEU A 309 26.15 15.74 -7.96
N THR A 310 25.07 16.48 -8.22
CA THR A 310 24.55 16.75 -9.57
C THR A 310 25.04 18.06 -10.19
N GLN A 311 25.74 18.92 -9.43
CA GLN A 311 26.16 20.25 -9.88
C GLN A 311 26.84 20.27 -11.25
N GLY A 312 26.29 21.02 -12.21
CA GLY A 312 26.83 21.19 -13.57
C GLY A 312 26.63 20.01 -14.52
N ILE A 313 25.89 18.97 -14.10
CA ILE A 313 25.50 17.83 -14.93
C ILE A 313 23.99 17.50 -14.83
N GLU A 314 23.18 18.42 -14.32
CA GLU A 314 21.76 18.24 -14.01
C GLU A 314 20.96 17.77 -15.23
N ASP A 315 21.16 18.41 -16.38
CA ASP A 315 20.49 18.03 -17.64
C ASP A 315 20.84 16.61 -18.11
N LYS A 316 22.02 16.12 -17.73
CA LYS A 316 22.49 14.77 -18.08
C LYS A 316 22.04 13.73 -17.07
N VAL A 317 21.88 14.14 -15.81
CA VAL A 317 21.26 13.34 -14.76
C VAL A 317 19.78 13.12 -15.08
N ASP A 318 19.05 14.12 -15.58
CA ASP A 318 17.68 13.97 -16.10
C ASP A 318 17.58 12.90 -17.20
N ILE A 319 18.54 12.87 -18.14
CA ILE A 319 18.61 11.81 -19.17
C ILE A 319 18.80 10.42 -18.52
N LEU A 320 19.66 10.32 -17.50
CA LEU A 320 19.88 9.09 -16.76
C LEU A 320 18.61 8.65 -16.03
N LEU A 321 17.91 9.57 -15.36
CA LEU A 321 16.67 9.30 -14.65
C LEU A 321 15.55 8.87 -15.60
N ARG A 322 15.35 9.54 -16.75
CA ARG A 322 14.38 9.10 -17.78
C ARG A 322 14.72 7.72 -18.34
N LYS A 323 16.01 7.41 -18.47
CA LYS A 323 16.47 6.12 -18.97
C LYS A 323 16.25 4.99 -17.95
N VAL A 324 16.53 5.26 -16.68
CA VAL A 324 16.59 4.26 -15.61
C VAL A 324 15.26 4.17 -14.84
N ILE A 325 14.61 5.29 -14.54
CA ILE A 325 13.35 5.34 -13.77
C ILE A 325 12.13 5.24 -14.68
N GLU A 326 12.07 6.06 -15.74
CA GLU A 326 10.91 6.09 -16.64
C GLU A 326 10.96 4.99 -17.73
N GLY A 327 12.07 4.26 -17.83
CA GLY A 327 12.24 3.14 -18.77
C GLY A 327 12.29 3.54 -20.25
N GLN A 328 12.49 4.83 -20.56
CA GLN A 328 12.48 5.32 -21.95
C GLN A 328 13.66 4.74 -22.75
N SER A 329 13.46 4.48 -24.05
CA SER A 329 14.57 4.10 -24.93
C SER A 329 15.40 5.34 -25.29
N TYR A 330 16.68 5.18 -25.62
CA TYR A 330 17.52 6.32 -26.02
C TYR A 330 16.92 7.10 -27.20
N ASN A 331 16.20 6.40 -28.09
CA ASN A 331 15.47 6.98 -29.21
C ASN A 331 14.35 7.90 -28.72
N HIS A 332 13.51 7.43 -27.78
CA HIS A 332 12.43 8.23 -27.20
C HIS A 332 12.94 9.44 -26.41
N ILE A 333 14.06 9.28 -25.68
CA ILE A 333 14.68 10.39 -24.95
C ILE A 333 15.16 11.46 -25.93
N VAL A 334 15.82 11.06 -27.02
CA VAL A 334 16.34 12.00 -28.01
C VAL A 334 15.23 12.70 -28.78
N GLU A 335 14.19 11.96 -29.15
CA GLU A 335 12.99 12.51 -29.79
C GLU A 335 12.30 13.53 -28.88
N ALA A 336 12.05 13.19 -27.61
CA ALA A 336 11.35 14.05 -26.66
C ALA A 336 12.19 15.26 -26.20
N LYS A 337 13.51 15.11 -26.07
CA LYS A 337 14.39 16.16 -25.53
C LYS A 337 14.96 17.10 -26.60
N TYR A 338 15.18 16.60 -27.82
CA TYR A 338 15.81 17.35 -28.90
C TYR A 338 14.89 17.59 -30.11
N ASN A 339 13.64 17.12 -30.08
CA ASN A 339 12.66 17.22 -31.19
C ASN A 339 13.24 16.75 -32.54
N LEU A 340 14.05 15.69 -32.52
CA LEU A 340 14.65 15.12 -33.73
C LEU A 340 13.82 13.95 -34.25
N LEU A 341 13.55 13.96 -35.56
CA LEU A 341 12.79 12.90 -36.22
C LEU A 341 13.61 11.60 -36.35
N PRO A 342 12.99 10.43 -36.08
CA PRO A 342 13.61 9.13 -36.31
C PRO A 342 14.02 8.97 -37.78
N GLY A 343 15.29 8.62 -38.02
CA GLY A 343 15.82 8.36 -39.38
C GLY A 343 16.71 9.47 -39.96
N SER A 344 16.81 10.63 -39.33
CA SER A 344 17.81 11.65 -39.72
C SER A 344 19.23 11.23 -39.29
N SER A 345 20.27 11.64 -40.03
CA SER A 345 21.66 11.37 -39.65
C SER A 345 22.01 11.97 -38.28
N ASP A 346 21.38 13.10 -37.95
CA ASP A 346 21.60 13.82 -36.70
C ASP A 346 20.92 13.13 -35.52
N PHE A 347 19.80 12.45 -35.74
CA PHE A 347 19.16 11.59 -34.74
C PHE A 347 20.08 10.43 -34.34
N VAL A 348 20.65 9.70 -35.31
CA VAL A 348 21.54 8.55 -35.03
C VAL A 348 22.81 9.00 -34.31
N LYS A 349 23.40 10.14 -34.71
CA LYS A 349 24.55 10.75 -34.03
C LYS A 349 24.21 11.15 -32.60
N THR A 350 23.04 11.75 -32.38
CA THR A 350 22.60 12.24 -31.06
C THR A 350 22.25 11.09 -30.12
N VAL A 351 21.63 10.01 -30.60
CA VAL A 351 21.44 8.76 -29.83
C VAL A 351 22.77 8.16 -29.41
N THR A 352 23.74 8.08 -30.32
CA THR A 352 25.08 7.56 -30.02
C THR A 352 25.82 8.43 -29.00
N LYS A 353 25.68 9.76 -29.12
CA LYS A 353 26.23 10.73 -28.16
C LYS A 353 25.59 10.56 -26.78
N THR A 354 24.26 10.44 -26.73
CA THR A 354 23.48 10.24 -25.48
C THR A 354 23.89 8.96 -24.77
N ARG A 355 24.14 7.86 -25.50
CA ARG A 355 24.64 6.60 -24.93
C ARG A 355 26.05 6.76 -24.34
N LYS A 356 26.94 7.47 -25.03
CA LYS A 356 28.30 7.76 -24.51
C LYS A 356 28.25 8.70 -23.30
N GLU A 357 27.34 9.68 -23.31
CA GLU A 357 27.15 10.59 -22.20
C GLU A 357 26.56 9.89 -20.98
N TYR A 358 25.64 8.94 -21.14
CA TYR A 358 25.11 8.10 -20.07
C TYR A 358 26.24 7.40 -19.29
N GLU A 359 27.15 6.72 -19.98
CA GLU A 359 28.29 6.05 -19.35
C GLU A 359 29.25 7.03 -18.65
N ARG A 360 29.45 8.22 -19.24
CA ARG A 360 30.29 9.27 -18.63
C ARG A 360 29.67 9.83 -17.36
N VAL A 361 28.38 10.12 -17.37
CA VAL A 361 27.65 10.68 -16.22
C VAL A 361 27.69 9.70 -15.06
N ARG A 362 27.47 8.41 -15.31
CA ARG A 362 27.58 7.37 -14.30
C ARG A 362 28.96 7.36 -13.63
N LYS A 363 30.04 7.38 -14.41
CA LYS A 363 31.42 7.46 -13.86
C LYS A 363 31.65 8.74 -13.07
N THR A 364 31.23 9.88 -13.59
CA THR A 364 31.38 11.17 -12.92
C THR A 364 30.62 11.21 -11.59
N LEU A 365 29.41 10.64 -11.52
CA LEU A 365 28.66 10.55 -10.27
C LEU A 365 29.36 9.65 -9.24
N GLN A 366 29.92 8.51 -9.69
CA GLN A 366 30.72 7.60 -8.83
C GLN A 366 31.95 8.30 -8.26
N GLU A 367 32.75 8.95 -9.11
CA GLU A 367 33.94 9.69 -8.68
C GLU A 367 33.59 10.82 -7.70
N ARG A 368 32.52 11.58 -7.97
CA ARG A 368 32.06 12.65 -7.08
C ARG A 368 31.60 12.13 -5.74
N PHE A 369 30.84 11.04 -5.71
CA PHE A 369 30.37 10.45 -4.46
C PHE A 369 31.53 9.95 -3.60
N ILE A 370 32.51 9.27 -4.20
CA ILE A 370 33.72 8.80 -3.51
C ILE A 370 34.51 9.99 -2.93
N ASN A 371 34.63 11.09 -3.67
CA ASN A 371 35.31 12.30 -3.18
C ASN A 371 34.55 12.95 -2.02
N ILE A 372 33.22 13.03 -2.09
CA ILE A 372 32.38 13.54 -0.99
C ILE A 372 32.58 12.70 0.27
N LYS A 373 32.65 11.38 0.15
CA LYS A 373 32.91 10.47 1.29
C LYS A 373 34.29 10.68 1.90
N LYS A 374 35.34 10.74 1.07
CA LYS A 374 36.71 11.03 1.53
C LYS A 374 36.85 12.40 2.22
N GLU A 375 36.09 13.40 1.79
CA GLU A 375 36.05 14.71 2.45
C GLU A 375 35.36 14.65 3.82
N GLN A 376 34.30 13.86 3.96
CA GLN A 376 33.59 13.65 5.22
C GLN A 376 34.42 12.86 6.23
N GLU A 377 35.13 11.82 5.80
CA GLU A 377 36.06 11.03 6.64
C GLU A 377 37.20 11.90 7.18
N LYS A 378 37.71 12.86 6.38
CA LYS A 378 38.77 13.79 6.80
C LYS A 378 38.31 14.88 7.77
N CYS A 379 37.02 15.18 7.83
CA CYS A 379 36.46 16.16 8.78
C CYS A 379 36.07 15.53 10.13
N HIS A 380 36.11 14.20 10.24
CA HIS A 380 35.83 13.43 11.45
C HIS A 380 37.09 12.86 12.14
N ILE A 381 38.28 13.30 11.69
CA ILE A 381 39.57 13.22 12.41
C ILE A 381 39.86 14.64 12.91
#